data_AF-A0A938YKL0-F1
#
_entry.id   AF-A0A938YKL0-F1
#
_cell.length_a   1.000
_cell.length_b   1.000
_cell.length_c   1.000
_cell.angle_alpha   90.00
_cell.angle_beta   90.00
_cell.angle_gamma   90.00
#
_symmetry.space_group_name_H-M   'P 1'
#
loop_
_entity.id
_entity.type
_entity.pdbx_description
1 polymer ?
#
loop_
_entity_poly.entity_id
_entity_poly.type
_entity_poly.pdbx_seq_one_letter_code
_entity_poly.pdbx_strand_id
1 'polypeptide(L)' 'MTRRRDLVKKIADAAKEAGVPWVVAREGSNHTVYRLGELTIPVPRHTEVGEVTTREIYKECAPELGKDWWRK' A
#
# COMPACT_ATOMS: atom_id res chain seq x y z
N MET A 1 1.76 13.74 8.09
CA MET A 1 0.89 12.54 8.28
C MET A 1 0.07 12.27 7.02
N THR A 2 -0.13 11.01 6.66
CA THR A 2 -0.89 10.62 5.46
C THR A 2 -2.18 9.92 5.88
N ARG A 3 -3.32 10.34 5.33
CA ARG A 3 -4.58 9.64 5.58
C ARG A 3 -4.51 8.25 4.95
N ARG A 4 -4.91 7.22 5.70
CA ARG A 4 -4.93 5.83 5.22
C ARG A 4 -5.69 5.66 3.92
N ARG A 5 -6.80 6.38 3.75
CA ARG A 5 -7.61 6.35 2.52
C ARG A 5 -6.79 6.75 1.29
N ASP A 6 -5.96 7.79 1.43
CA ASP A 6 -5.16 8.35 0.35
C ASP A 6 -3.96 7.46 0.05
N LEU A 7 -3.35 6.88 1.09
CA LEU A 7 -2.34 5.84 0.97
C LEU A 7 -2.84 4.64 0.14
N VAL A 8 -3.97 4.05 0.55
CA VAL A 8 -4.54 2.87 -0.13
C VAL A 8 -4.97 3.22 -1.55
N LYS A 9 -5.57 4.40 -1.76
CA LYS A 9 -5.96 4.87 -3.10
C LYS A 9 -4.74 5.03 -4.02
N LYS A 10 -3.64 5.61 -3.54
CA LYS A 10 -2.41 5.78 -4.32
C LYS A 10 -1.79 4.44 -4.71
N ILE A 11 -1.76 3.46 -3.80
CA ILE A 11 -1.29 2.11 -4.12
C ILE A 11 -2.20 1.42 -5.13
N ALA A 12 -3.53 1.53 -4.96
CA ALA A 12 -4.49 0.92 -5.88
C ALA A 12 -4.40 1.50 -7.30
N ASP A 13 -4.18 2.81 -7.44
CA ASP A 13 -4.01 3.47 -8.72
C ASP A 13 -2.73 3.01 -9.42
N ALA A 14 -1.60 3.02 -8.70
CA ALA A 14 -0.33 2.53 -9.23
C ALA A 14 -0.37 1.04 -9.58
N ALA A 15 -1.05 0.21 -8.78
CA ALA A 15 -1.26 -1.21 -9.08
C ALA A 15 -2.06 -1.39 -10.38
N LYS A 16 -3.10 -0.57 -10.59
CA LYS A 16 -3.88 -0.57 -11.82
C LYS A 16 -3.04 -0.14 -13.03
N GLU A 17 -2.20 0.89 -12.90
CA GLU A 17 -1.28 1.34 -13.95
C GLU A 17 -0.24 0.26 -14.29
N ALA A 18 0.26 -0.45 -13.28
CA ALA A 18 1.22 -1.55 -13.45
C ALA A 18 0.57 -2.87 -13.92
N GLY A 19 -0.76 -2.97 -13.93
CA GLY A 19 -1.48 -4.20 -14.26
C GLY A 19 -1.39 -5.28 -13.19
N VAL A 20 -1.07 -4.92 -11.95
CA VAL A 20 -0.88 -5.83 -10.81
C VAL A 20 -2.17 -5.89 -9.98
N PRO A 21 -2.65 -7.08 -9.57
CA PRO A 21 -3.85 -7.17 -8.76
C PRO A 21 -3.62 -6.62 -7.34
N TRP A 22 -4.53 -5.76 -6.88
CA TRP A 22 -4.57 -5.23 -5.51
C TRP A 22 -5.86 -5.67 -4.82
N VAL A 23 -5.76 -6.61 -3.89
CA VAL A 23 -6.93 -7.22 -3.21
C VAL A 23 -6.70 -7.33 -1.72
N VAL A 24 -7.78 -7.36 -0.93
CA VAL A 24 -7.69 -7.64 0.51
C VAL A 24 -7.47 -9.14 0.70
N ALA A 25 -6.35 -9.51 1.32
CA ALA A 25 -6.01 -10.91 1.58
C ALA A 25 -6.57 -11.38 2.92
N ARG A 26 -6.42 -10.56 3.96
CA ARG A 26 -6.98 -10.83 5.29
C ARG A 26 -7.24 -9.53 6.04
N GLU A 27 -8.30 -9.52 6.83
CA GLU A 27 -8.57 -8.45 7.78
C GLU A 27 -8.13 -8.91 9.18
N GLY A 28 -7.16 -8.21 9.76
CA GLY A 28 -6.73 -8.43 11.14
C GLY A 28 -7.27 -7.36 12.09
N SER A 29 -7.06 -7.53 13.39
CA SER A 29 -7.58 -6.61 14.41
C SER A 29 -6.87 -5.24 14.45
N ASN A 30 -5.60 -5.13 14.05
CA ASN A 30 -4.93 -3.82 13.99
C ASN A 30 -4.63 -3.38 12.56
N HIS A 31 -4.34 -4.33 11.65
CA HIS A 31 -3.95 -4.05 10.27
C HIS A 31 -4.85 -4.81 9.28
N THR A 32 -5.13 -4.21 8.13
CA THR A 32 -5.67 -4.92 6.96
C THR A 32 -4.51 -5.31 6.07
N VAL A 33 -4.44 -6.58 5.70
CA VAL A 33 -3.38 -7.08 4.83
C VAL A 33 -3.90 -7.17 3.40
N TYR A 34 -3.21 -6.46 2.53
CA TYR A 34 -3.48 -6.44 1.10
C TYR A 34 -2.50 -7.36 0.38
N ARG A 35 -2.94 -7.95 -0.72
CA ARG A 35 -2.10 -8.66 -1.67
C ARG A 35 -1.94 -7.80 -2.91
N LEU A 36 -0.68 -7.51 -3.23
CA LEU A 36 -0.25 -6.80 -4.42
C LEU A 36 0.51 -7.79 -5.30
N GLY A 37 -0.17 -8.42 -6.25
CA GLY A 37 0.43 -9.51 -7.03
C GLY A 37 0.87 -10.67 -6.13
N GLU A 38 2.18 -10.85 -6.02
CA GLU A 38 2.79 -11.85 -5.14
C GLU A 38 3.17 -11.30 -3.75
N LEU A 39 3.15 -9.98 -3.57
CA LEU A 39 3.50 -9.33 -2.31
C LEU A 39 2.31 -9.25 -1.35
N THR A 40 2.64 -9.24 -0.06
CA THR A 40 1.67 -9.09 1.03
C THR A 40 2.00 -7.85 1.83
N ILE A 41 1.13 -6.84 1.77
CA ILE A 41 1.36 -5.51 2.32
C ILE A 41 0.45 -5.28 3.54
N PRO A 42 0.99 -5.21 4.77
CA PRO A 42 0.22 -4.90 5.96
C PRO A 42 -0.04 -3.39 6.07
N VAL A 43 -1.30 -2.96 5.96
CA VAL A 43 -1.68 -1.55 6.11
C VAL A 43 -2.39 -1.35 7.46
N PRO A 44 -1.89 -0.47 8.35
CA PRO A 44 -2.52 -0.22 9.64
C PRO A 44 -3.92 0.37 9.46
N ARG A 45 -4.84 0.07 10.40
CA ARG A 45 -6.24 0.54 10.34
C ARG A 45 -6.47 1.95 10.86
N HIS A 46 -5.41 2.64 11.25
CA HIS A 46 -5.48 4.01 11.77
C HIS A 46 -5.92 4.98 10.68
N THR A 47 -6.63 6.04 11.05
CA THR A 47 -7.10 7.07 10.09
C THR A 47 -5.92 7.81 9.46
N GLU A 48 -4.88 8.04 10.26
CA GLU A 48 -3.65 8.71 9.88
C GLU A 48 -2.48 7.75 10.09
N VAL A 49 -1.65 7.65 9.06
CA VAL A 49 -0.44 6.84 9.05
C VAL A 49 0.74 7.80 9.10
N GLY A 50 1.70 7.50 9.98
CA GLY A 50 2.93 8.27 10.09
C GLY A 50 3.66 8.30 8.74
N GLU A 51 4.40 9.38 8.47
CA GLU A 51 5.13 9.54 7.20
C GLU A 51 6.21 8.47 7.02
N VAL A 52 6.85 8.05 8.12
CA VAL A 52 7.82 6.94 8.12
C VAL A 52 7.13 5.65 7.67
N THR A 53 6.04 5.25 8.34
CA THR A 53 5.28 4.05 8.01
C THR A 53 4.72 4.08 6.59
N THR A 54 4.22 5.24 6.15
CA THR A 54 3.76 5.46 4.78
C THR A 54 4.87 5.18 3.77
N ARG A 55 6.07 5.71 4.02
CA ARG A 55 7.23 5.51 3.15
C ARG A 55 7.73 4.07 3.17
N GLU A 56 7.65 3.38 4.30
CA GLU A 56 7.98 1.96 4.41
C GLU A 56 7.02 1.12 3.56
N ILE A 57 5.71 1.34 3.70
CA ILE A 57 4.68 0.65 2.89
C ILE A 57 4.93 0.88 1.39
N TYR A 58 5.26 2.10 0.98
CA TYR A 58 5.58 2.39 -0.43
C TYR A 58 6.81 1.65 -0.93
N LYS A 59 7.85 1.54 -0.10
CA LYS A 59 9.05 0.75 -0.41
C LYS A 59 8.72 -0.74 -0.52
N GLU A 60 7.86 -1.27 0.35
CA GLU A 60 7.41 -2.66 0.25
C GLU A 60 6.65 -2.93 -1.05
N CYS A 61 5.95 -1.94 -1.61
CA CYS A 61 5.27 -2.08 -2.91
C CYS A 61 6.21 -1.91 -4.12
N ALA A 62 7.44 -1.42 -3.93
CA ALA A 62 8.37 -1.11 -5.01
C ALA A 62 8.77 -2.30 -5.91
N PRO A 63 8.84 -3.56 -5.45
CA PRO A 63 9.16 -4.68 -6.34
C PRO A 63 8.11 -4.90 -7.44
N GLU A 64 6.83 -4.66 -7.15
CA GLU A 64 5.73 -4.85 -8.12
C GLU A 64 5.42 -3.56 -8.91
N LEU A 65 5.55 -2.39 -8.27
CA LEU A 65 5.17 -1.10 -8.86
C LEU A 65 6.34 -0.31 -9.45
N GLY A 66 7.57 -0.79 -9.24
CA GLY A 66 8.79 -0.11 -9.63
C GLY A 66 9.37 0.80 -8.55
N LYS A 67 10.64 1.18 -8.71
CA LYS A 67 11.36 2.01 -7.73
C LYS A 67 10.83 3.45 -7.71
N ASP A 68 10.61 3.99 -6.50
CA ASP A 68 10.15 5.37 -6.26
C ASP A 68 8.82 5.74 -6.99
N TRP A 69 7.97 4.76 -7.29
CA TRP A 69 6.67 4.93 -7.98
C TRP A 69 5.76 5.99 -7.33
N TRP A 70 5.86 6.18 -6.01
CA TRP A 70 5.04 7.11 -5.24
C TRP A 70 5.49 8.57 -5.33
N ARG A 71 6.65 8.84 -5.94
CA ARG A 71 7.21 10.20 -6.12
C ARG A 71 6.76 10.89 -7.41
N LYS A 72 6.01 10.19 -8.25
CA LYS A 72 5.29 10.78 -9.38
C LYS A 72 4.17 11.70 -8.91
#